data_AF-A0A7H2BLA7-F1
#
_entry.id   AF-A0A7H2BLA7-F1
#
_cell.length_a   1.000
_cell.length_b   1.000
_cell.length_c   1.000
_cell.angle_alpha   90.00
_cell.angle_beta   90.00
_cell.angle_gamma   90.00
#
_symmetry.space_group_name_H-M   'P 1'
#
loop_
_entity.id
_entity.type
_entity.pdbx_description
1 polymer ?
#
loop_
_entity_poly.entity_id
_entity_poly.type
_entity_poly.pdbx_seq_one_letter_code
_entity_poly.pdbx_strand_id
1 'polypeptide(L)'
;MRKASRNERFIGPAAELAEMGRPVSGLLAAVEALLKFDVQEDPEAVELQSKLAAVKGGSVELPAVVTELTGIESSHPLFEDLQATFKRALA
;
A
#
# COMPACT_ATOMS: atom_id res chain seq x y z
N MET A 1 4.48 -7.18 -9.85
CA MET A 1 4.16 -5.96 -9.09
C MET A 1 4.96 -4.75 -9.56
N ARG A 2 4.66 -4.23 -10.76
CA ARG A 2 5.19 -2.92 -11.22
C ARG A 2 4.27 -1.76 -10.82
N LYS A 3 3.01 -2.04 -10.44
CA LYS A 3 1.98 -1.06 -10.06
C LYS A 3 1.95 -0.64 -8.58
N ALA A 4 2.77 -1.24 -7.71
CA ALA A 4 2.77 -0.93 -6.28
C ALA A 4 4.17 -0.67 -5.68
N SER A 5 5.24 -0.97 -6.44
CA SER A 5 6.63 -0.84 -5.98
C SER A 5 7.01 0.59 -5.61
N ARG A 6 8.10 0.80 -4.86
CA ARG A 6 8.69 2.10 -4.50
C ARG A 6 8.90 3.06 -5.69
N ASN A 7 9.00 2.52 -6.91
CA ASN A 7 9.08 3.26 -8.17
C ASN A 7 7.71 3.67 -8.75
N GLU A 8 6.61 3.39 -8.06
CA GLU A 8 5.30 3.82 -8.49
C GLU A 8 5.03 5.28 -8.11
N ARG A 9 4.27 5.95 -8.97
CA ARG A 9 3.96 7.39 -8.99
C ARG A 9 3.38 7.97 -7.69
N PHE A 10 3.00 7.14 -6.72
CA PHE A 10 2.40 7.58 -5.46
C PHE A 10 3.28 7.36 -4.23
N ILE A 11 3.97 6.22 -4.14
CA ILE A 11 4.73 5.85 -2.93
C ILE A 11 6.00 6.69 -2.78
N GLY A 12 6.75 6.89 -3.87
CA GLY A 12 7.96 7.73 -3.85
C GLY A 12 7.67 9.17 -3.38
N PRO A 13 6.73 9.89 -4.01
CA PRO A 13 6.36 11.24 -3.58
C PRO A 13 5.77 11.30 -2.17
N ALA A 14 5.03 10.26 -1.75
CA ALA A 14 4.51 10.20 -0.39
C ALA A 14 5.63 10.01 0.63
N ALA A 15 6.65 9.21 0.30
CA ALA A 15 7.80 8.98 1.17
C ALA A 15 8.59 10.27 1.37
N GLU A 16 8.92 10.97 0.29
CA GLU A 16 9.64 12.25 0.34
C GLU A 16 8.85 13.32 1.13
N LEU A 17 7.53 13.41 0.92
CA LEU A 17 6.69 14.34 1.67
C LEU A 17 6.62 14.00 3.16
N ALA A 18 6.53 12.71 3.51
CA ALA A 18 6.55 12.27 4.90
C ALA A 18 7.91 12.55 5.58
N GLU A 19 9.02 12.34 4.88
CA GLU A 19 10.36 12.69 5.37
C GLU A 19 10.51 14.21 5.61
N MET A 20 9.84 15.03 4.79
CA MET A 20 9.75 16.48 4.98
C MET A 20 8.71 16.92 6.04
N GLY A 21 8.03 15.98 6.71
CA GLY A 21 6.98 16.27 7.68
C GLY A 21 5.74 16.95 7.08
N ARG A 22 5.50 16.77 5.78
CA ARG A 22 4.36 17.35 5.05
C ARG A 22 3.19 16.36 4.96
N PRO A 23 1.95 16.86 4.85
CA PRO A 23 0.79 15.98 4.73
C PRO A 23 0.80 15.18 3.42
N VAL A 24 0.49 13.89 3.52
CA VAL A 24 0.48 12.91 2.42
C VAL A 24 -0.92 12.37 2.08
N SER A 25 -1.96 12.91 2.72
CA SER A 25 -3.33 12.37 2.66
C SER A 25 -3.88 12.22 1.24
N GLY A 26 -3.59 13.15 0.34
CA GLY A 26 -4.01 13.06 -1.07
C GLY A 26 -3.39 11.87 -1.82
N LEU A 27 -2.11 11.60 -1.57
CA LEU A 27 -1.42 10.45 -2.17
C LEU A 27 -1.92 9.14 -1.56
N LEU A 28 -2.14 9.11 -0.24
CA LEU A 28 -2.68 7.93 0.44
C LEU A 28 -4.11 7.61 0.02
N ALA A 29 -4.93 8.60 -0.32
CA ALA A 29 -6.27 8.37 -0.88
C ALA A 29 -6.19 7.66 -2.25
N ALA A 30 -5.22 8.02 -3.09
CA ALA A 30 -4.96 7.34 -4.35
C ALA A 30 -4.47 5.90 -4.13
N VAL A 31 -3.57 5.69 -3.16
CA VAL A 31 -3.12 4.35 -2.76
C VAL A 31 -4.30 3.51 -2.27
N GLU A 32 -5.19 4.07 -1.45
CA GLU A 32 -6.38 3.36 -0.98
C GLU A 32 -7.28 2.92 -2.14
N ALA A 33 -7.50 3.79 -3.13
CA ALA A 33 -8.28 3.46 -4.32
C ALA A 33 -7.60 2.38 -5.17
N LEU A 34 -6.28 2.40 -5.29
CA LEU A 34 -5.49 1.36 -5.97
C LEU A 34 -5.62 0.01 -5.25
N LEU A 35 -5.58 -0.03 -3.92
CA LEU A 35 -5.75 -1.27 -3.15
C LEU A 35 -7.14 -1.87 -3.30
N LYS A 36 -8.16 -1.03 -3.51
CA LYS A 36 -9.54 -1.47 -3.79
C LYS A 36 -9.78 -1.81 -5.27
N PHE A 37 -8.78 -1.66 -6.13
CA PHE A 37 -8.90 -1.97 -7.54
C PHE A 37 -8.94 -3.49 -7.74
N ASP A 38 -10.10 -3.99 -8.19
CA ASP A 38 -10.36 -5.40 -8.45
C ASP A 38 -10.87 -5.55 -9.89
N VAL A 39 -10.02 -6.10 -10.76
CA VAL A 39 -10.34 -6.40 -12.16
C VAL A 39 -9.81 -7.80 -12.48
N GLN A 40 -10.72 -8.73 -12.75
CA GLN A 40 -10.41 -10.14 -12.97
C GLN A 40 -9.59 -10.39 -14.24
N GLU A 41 -9.65 -9.45 -15.20
CA GLU A 41 -8.89 -9.48 -16.44
C GLU A 41 -7.44 -8.99 -16.28
N ASP A 42 -7.11 -8.38 -15.13
CA ASP A 42 -5.76 -7.89 -14.81
C ASP A 42 -5.06 -8.85 -13.83
N PRO A 43 -4.06 -9.62 -14.29
CA PRO A 43 -3.36 -10.57 -13.42
C PRO A 43 -2.62 -9.89 -12.26
N GLU A 44 -2.18 -8.63 -12.39
CA GLU A 44 -1.59 -7.90 -11.27
C GLU A 44 -2.64 -7.51 -10.22
N ALA A 45 -3.86 -7.18 -10.64
CA ALA A 45 -4.95 -6.90 -9.72
C ALA A 45 -5.37 -8.16 -8.96
N VAL A 46 -5.49 -9.31 -9.65
CA VAL A 46 -5.81 -10.60 -9.02
C VAL A 46 -4.74 -11.01 -7.99
N GLU A 47 -3.46 -10.84 -8.30
CA GLU A 47 -2.37 -11.11 -7.36
C GLU A 47 -2.42 -10.16 -6.15
N LEU A 48 -2.71 -8.88 -6.36
CA LEU A 48 -2.88 -7.90 -5.28
C LEU A 48 -4.04 -8.28 -4.35
N GLN A 49 -5.22 -8.56 -4.93
CA GLN A 49 -6.40 -8.96 -4.16
C GLN A 49 -6.17 -10.26 -3.38
N SER A 50 -5.43 -11.21 -3.96
CA SER A 50 -5.06 -12.46 -3.28
C SER A 50 -4.18 -12.21 -2.03
N LYS A 51 -3.22 -11.28 -2.11
CA LYS A 51 -2.40 -10.89 -0.96
C LYS A 51 -3.21 -10.18 0.12
N LEU A 52 -4.08 -9.26 -0.29
CA LEU A 52 -4.97 -8.54 0.63
C LEU A 52 -5.94 -9.51 1.33
N ALA A 53 -6.46 -10.51 0.62
CA ALA A 53 -7.29 -11.56 1.20
C ALA A 53 -6.52 -12.41 2.23
N ALA A 54 -5.25 -12.72 1.97
CA ALA A 54 -4.40 -13.46 2.91
C ALA A 54 -4.17 -12.67 4.22
N VAL A 55 -4.02 -11.34 4.14
CA VAL A 55 -3.96 -10.47 5.31
C VAL A 55 -5.29 -10.45 6.05
N LYS A 56 -6.41 -10.30 5.33
CA LYS A 56 -7.76 -10.30 5.92
C LYS A 56 -8.08 -11.62 6.64
N GLY A 57 -7.59 -12.73 6.10
CA GLY A 57 -7.72 -14.07 6.70
C GLY A 57 -6.76 -14.36 7.86
N GLY A 58 -5.84 -13.43 8.19
CA GLY A 58 -4.86 -13.61 9.25
C GLY A 58 -3.73 -14.59 8.91
N SER A 59 -3.59 -14.99 7.64
CA SER A 59 -2.52 -15.89 7.19
C SER A 59 -1.20 -15.15 6.98
N VAL A 60 -1.25 -13.82 6.80
CA VAL A 60 -0.08 -12.97 6.60
C VAL A 60 -0.23 -11.69 7.42
N GLU A 61 0.87 -11.27 8.04
CA GLU A 61 0.93 -10.05 8.82
C GLU A 61 0.88 -8.80 7.92
N LEU A 62 0.01 -7.86 8.26
CA LEU A 62 -0.17 -6.62 7.49
C LEU A 62 1.15 -5.83 7.30
N PRO A 63 1.99 -5.62 8.34
CA PRO A 63 3.26 -4.89 8.18
C PRO A 63 4.17 -5.49 7.10
N ALA A 64 4.24 -6.83 7.01
CA ALA A 64 5.05 -7.51 6.01
C ALA A 64 4.55 -7.22 4.59
N VAL A 65 3.23 -7.24 4.38
CA VAL A 65 2.61 -6.93 3.08
C VAL A 65 2.78 -5.46 2.70
N VAL A 66 2.72 -4.54 3.68
CA VAL A 66 2.99 -3.12 3.43
C VAL A 66 4.41 -2.92 2.93
N THR A 67 5.41 -3.50 3.61
CA THR A 67 6.82 -3.41 3.17
C THR A 67 7.03 -4.09 1.82
N GLU A 68 6.47 -5.28 1.62
CA GLU A 68 6.61 -6.04 0.37
C GLU A 68 6.05 -5.28 -0.83
N LEU A 69 4.85 -4.71 -0.69
CA LEU A 69 4.19 -4.02 -1.79
C LEU A 69 4.79 -2.65 -2.04
N THR A 70 5.03 -1.85 -0.99
CA THR A 70 5.42 -0.45 -1.13
C THR A 70 6.95 -0.23 -1.12
N GLY A 71 7.72 -1.17 -0.59
CA GLY A 71 9.16 -1.02 -0.36
C GLY A 71 9.50 -0.05 0.78
N ILE A 72 8.52 0.32 1.61
CA ILE A 72 8.71 1.20 2.77
C ILE A 72 8.90 0.33 4.03
N GLU A 73 10.02 0.54 4.72
CA GLU A 73 10.38 -0.16 5.95
C GLU A 73 9.61 0.39 7.15
N SER A 74 9.48 -0.43 8.20
CA SER A 74 8.76 -0.06 9.43
C SER A 74 9.36 1.12 10.19
N SER A 75 10.63 1.45 9.94
CA SER A 75 11.32 2.61 10.51
C SER A 75 11.00 3.93 9.82
N HIS A 76 10.34 3.90 8.65
CA HIS A 76 10.07 5.08 7.84
C HIS A 76 8.83 5.84 8.37
N PRO A 77 8.84 7.20 8.39
CA PRO A 77 7.72 7.99 8.92
C PRO A 77 6.38 7.72 8.23
N LEU A 78 6.39 7.40 6.94
CA LEU A 78 5.20 7.03 6.16
C LEU A 78 4.56 5.68 6.56
N PHE A 79 5.29 4.81 7.26
CA PHE A 79 4.88 3.40 7.42
C PHE A 79 3.56 3.24 8.19
N GLU A 80 3.38 4.00 9.26
CA GLU A 80 2.14 3.99 10.06
C GLU A 80 0.93 4.43 9.25
N ASP A 81 1.08 5.49 8.44
CA ASP A 81 0.02 6.00 7.58
C ASP A 81 -0.34 5.00 6.47
N LEU A 82 0.65 4.27 5.93
CA LEU A 82 0.41 3.18 4.98
C LEU A 82 -0.34 2.03 5.64
N GLN A 83 0.08 1.57 6.82
CA GLN A 83 -0.65 0.52 7.53
C GLN A 83 -2.10 0.93 7.79
N ALA A 84 -2.36 2.16 8.22
CA ALA A 84 -3.71 2.67 8.40
C ALA A 84 -4.50 2.66 7.08
N THR A 85 -3.87 3.02 5.97
CA THR A 85 -4.48 3.03 4.64
C THR A 85 -4.83 1.63 4.16
N PHE A 86 -3.95 0.66 4.36
CA PHE A 86 -4.23 -0.75 4.04
C PHE A 86 -5.36 -1.31 4.91
N LYS A 87 -5.40 -0.99 6.21
CA LYS A 87 -6.52 -1.39 7.09
C LYS A 87 -7.85 -0.85 6.58
N ARG A 88 -7.90 0.41 6.13
CA ARG A 88 -9.12 1.00 5.54
C ARG A 88 -9.51 0.35 4.20
N ALA A 89 -8.54 -0.11 3.42
CA ALA A 89 -8.80 -0.84 2.18
C ALA A 89 -9.33 -2.26 2.42
N LEU A 90 -8.95 -2.89 3.55
CA LEU A 90 -9.36 -4.25 3.92
C LEU A 90 -10.72 -4.33 4.64
N ALA A 91 -11.16 -3.22 5.23
CA ALA A 91 -12.44 -3.07 5.92
C ALA A 91 -13.63 -3.24 4.95
#